data_AF-A0A2E9N8W4-F1
#
_entry.id   AF-A0A2E9N8W4-F1
#
_cell.length_a   1.000
_cell.length_b   1.000
_cell.length_c   1.000
_cell.angle_alpha   90.00
_cell.angle_beta   90.00
_cell.angle_gamma   90.00
#
_symmetry.space_group_name_H-M   'P 1'
#
loop_
_entity.id
_entity.type
_entity.pdbx_description
1 polymer ?
#
loop_
_entity_poly.entity_id
_entity_poly.type
_entity_poly.pdbx_seq_one_letter_code
_entity_poly.pdbx_strand_id
1 'polypeptide(L)' 'DQVPYEVPSELEVAIAGFVDYYNNRRYHKALGNVTPDDVLHGRREGVLIKRRGVKAQTLASRKRYNHLLREFYNAAYSP' A
#
# COMPACT_ATOMS: atom_id res chain seq x y z
N ASP A 1 12.21 19.26 -15.66
CA ASP A 1 12.89 20.52 -15.30
C ASP A 1 12.21 21.13 -14.09
N GLN A 2 12.96 21.37 -13.00
CA GLN A 2 12.43 22.13 -11.87
C GLN A 2 12.43 23.61 -12.26
N VAL A 3 11.26 24.24 -12.16
CA VAL A 3 11.13 25.69 -12.36
C VAL A 3 11.77 26.38 -11.14
N PRO A 4 12.63 27.39 -11.32
CA PRO A 4 13.19 28.16 -10.22
C PRO A 4 12.07 28.82 -9.39
N TYR A 5 12.20 28.79 -8.06
CA TYR A 5 11.31 29.55 -7.17
C TYR A 5 11.57 31.05 -7.35
N GLU A 6 10.51 31.85 -7.43
CA GLU A 6 10.63 33.28 -7.69
C GLU A 6 10.99 34.06 -6.42
N VAL A 7 10.54 33.56 -5.26
CA VAL A 7 10.87 34.12 -3.94
C VAL A 7 11.20 33.03 -2.91
N PRO A 8 12.02 33.31 -1.88
CA PRO A 8 12.41 32.31 -0.88
C PRO A 8 11.23 31.63 -0.16
N SER A 9 10.13 32.35 0.07
CA SER A 9 8.94 31.81 0.75
C SER A 9 8.27 30.68 -0.05
N GLU A 10 8.35 30.70 -1.38
CA GLU A 10 7.81 29.60 -2.21
C GLU A 10 8.61 28.31 -2.02
N LEU A 11 9.93 28.43 -1.94
CA LEU A 11 10.81 27.29 -1.65
C LEU A 11 10.51 26.72 -0.25
N GLU A 12 10.31 27.57 0.76
CA GLU A 12 9.95 27.14 2.11
C GLU A 12 8.64 26.34 2.11
N VAL A 13 7.61 26.83 1.42
CA VAL A 13 6.32 26.14 1.27
C VAL A 13 6.49 24.81 0.53
N ALA A 14 7.28 24.78 -0.54
CA ALA A 14 7.53 23.57 -1.30
C ALA A 14 8.28 22.50 -0.48
N ILE A 15 9.28 22.91 0.31
CA ILE A 15 10.01 22.02 1.23
C ILE A 15 9.05 21.47 2.29
N ALA A 16 8.23 22.33 2.91
CA ALA A 16 7.26 21.89 3.91
C ALA A 16 6.27 20.86 3.33
N GLY A 17 5.78 21.10 2.11
CA GLY A 17 4.91 20.16 1.40
C GLY A 17 5.60 18.83 1.08
N PHE A 18 6.88 18.88 0.67
CA PHE A 18 7.66 17.67 0.43
C PHE A 18 7.88 16.86 1.72
N VAL A 19 8.22 17.52 2.83
CA VAL A 19 8.43 16.87 4.13
C VAL A 19 7.15 16.19 4.61
N ASP A 20 5.99 16.85 4.52
CA ASP A 20 4.70 16.22 4.86
C ASP A 20 4.44 14.98 4.00
N TYR A 21 4.58 15.12 2.68
CA TYR A 21 4.37 14.01 1.77
C TYR A 21 5.30 12.83 2.08
N TYR A 22 6.59 13.09 2.24
CA TYR A 22 7.60 12.05 2.45
C TYR A 22 7.36 11.31 3.76
N ASN A 23 7.10 12.03 4.85
CA ASN A 23 6.98 11.43 6.17
C ASN A 23 5.63 10.76 6.40
N ASN A 24 4.54 11.34 5.91
CA ASN A 24 3.18 10.92 6.30
C ASN A 24 2.43 10.14 5.21
N ARG A 25 2.83 10.26 3.94
CA ARG A 25 2.04 9.73 2.81
C ARG A 25 2.81 8.73 1.96
N ARG A 26 4.12 8.92 1.82
CA ARG A 26 4.95 8.08 0.96
C ARG A 26 5.25 6.74 1.63
N TYR A 27 4.89 5.66 0.94
CA TYR A 27 5.32 4.31 1.33
C TYR A 27 6.74 4.03 0.83
N HIS A 28 7.60 3.54 1.73
CA HIS A 28 8.99 3.23 1.41
C HIS A 28 9.25 1.74 1.32
N LYS A 29 9.76 1.28 0.16
CA LYS A 29 10.09 -0.13 -0.07
C LYS A 29 11.09 -0.68 0.95
N ALA A 30 12.15 0.07 1.27
CA ALA A 30 13.14 -0.31 2.28
C ALA A 30 12.53 -0.46 3.69
N LEU A 31 11.44 0.25 3.97
CA LEU A 31 10.70 0.16 5.23
C LEU A 31 9.61 -0.93 5.21
N GLY A 32 9.51 -1.74 4.15
CA GLY A 32 8.44 -2.73 4.00
C GLY A 32 7.11 -2.09 3.54
N ASN A 33 7.19 -1.00 2.77
CA ASN A 33 6.05 -0.22 2.29
C ASN A 33 5.18 0.33 3.43
N VAL A 34 5.79 0.78 4.52
CA VAL A 34 5.16 1.67 5.50
C VAL A 34 5.71 3.09 5.34
N THR A 35 5.07 4.07 5.98
CA THR A 35 5.54 5.45 5.99
C THR A 35 6.68 5.63 6.99
N PRO A 36 7.55 6.64 6.84
CA PRO A 36 8.54 6.98 7.86
C PRO A 36 7.89 7.28 9.22
N ASP A 37 6.73 7.96 9.21
CA ASP A 37 5.96 8.25 10.42
C ASP A 37 5.50 6.97 11.17
N ASP A 38 5.08 5.93 10.44
CA ASP A 38 4.76 4.63 11.04
C ASP A 38 5.96 3.96 11.70
N VAL A 39 7.16 4.19 11.19
CA VAL A 39 8.40 3.67 11.78
C VAL A 39 8.76 4.45 13.04
N LEU A 40 8.73 5.78 12.96
CA LEU A 40 9.02 6.66 14.09
C LEU A 40 8.13 6.34 15.30
N HIS A 41 6.84 6.10 15.05
CA HIS A 41 5.87 5.77 16.09
C HIS A 41 5.77 4.26 16.41
N GLY A 42 6.66 3.43 15.89
CA GLY A 42 6.69 1.99 16.17
C GLY A 42 5.48 1.20 15.64
N ARG A 43 4.65 1.78 14.76
CA ARG A 43 3.44 1.14 14.22
C ARG A 43 3.71 0.15 13.09
N ARG A 44 4.94 0.12 12.56
CA ARG A 44 5.36 -0.73 11.43
C ARG A 44 4.88 -2.17 11.55
N GLU A 45 5.19 -2.85 12.65
CA GLU A 45 4.87 -4.27 12.79
C GLU A 45 3.36 -4.53 12.81
N GLY A 46 2.59 -3.68 13.50
CA GLY A 46 1.12 -3.77 13.52
C GLY A 46 0.51 -3.64 12.11
N VAL A 47 1.00 -2.69 11.31
CA VAL A 47 0.57 -2.53 9.91
C VAL A 47 0.88 -3.77 9.09
N LEU A 48 2.09 -4.34 9.23
CA LEU A 48 2.49 -5.52 8.47
C LEU A 48 1.71 -6.77 8.88
N ILE A 49 1.44 -6.97 10.17
CA ILE A 49 0.61 -8.08 10.68
C ILE A 49 -0.80 -7.99 10.08
N LYS A 50 -1.44 -6.81 10.16
CA LYS A 50 -2.79 -6.60 9.62
C LYS A 50 -2.85 -6.91 8.12
N ARG A 51 -1.87 -6.44 7.35
CA ARG A 51 -1.78 -6.69 5.90
C ARG A 51 -1.60 -8.17 5.58
N ARG A 52 -0.79 -8.90 6.33
CA ARG A 52 -0.65 -10.37 6.17
C ARG A 52 -1.98 -11.07 6.39
N GLY A 53 -2.73 -10.69 7.43
CA GLY A 53 -4.06 -11.24 7.71
C GLY A 53 -5.05 -11.02 6.55
N VAL A 54 -5.17 -9.78 6.08
CA VAL A 54 -6.05 -9.43 4.94
C VAL A 54 -5.66 -10.18 3.67
N LYS A 55 -4.35 -10.29 3.38
CA LYS A 55 -3.85 -11.02 2.22
C LYS A 55 -4.23 -12.51 2.29
N ALA A 56 -4.03 -13.14 3.45
CA ALA A 56 -4.38 -14.54 3.65
C ALA A 56 -5.89 -14.78 3.46
N GLN A 57 -6.74 -13.93 4.06
CA GLN A 57 -8.20 -14.01 3.91
C GLN A 57 -8.64 -13.85 2.45
N THR A 58 -8.03 -12.89 1.74
CA THR A 58 -8.33 -12.63 0.32
C THR A 58 -7.96 -13.83 -0.55
N LEU A 59 -6.77 -14.41 -0.35
CA LEU A 59 -6.31 -15.59 -1.09
C LEU A 59 -7.19 -16.82 -0.81
N ALA A 60 -7.58 -17.05 0.45
CA ALA A 60 -8.48 -18.15 0.80
C ALA A 60 -9.85 -18.00 0.13
N SER A 61 -10.40 -16.79 0.11
CA SER A 61 -11.68 -16.50 -0.52
C SER A 61 -11.63 -16.69 -2.04
N ARG A 62 -10.56 -16.22 -2.69
CA ARG A 62 -10.32 -16.45 -4.12
C ARG A 62 -10.17 -17.93 -4.45
N LYS A 63 -9.47 -18.71 -3.63
CA LYS A 63 -9.31 -20.15 -3.82
C LYS A 63 -10.66 -20.87 -3.81
N ARG A 64 -11.52 -20.56 -2.83
CA ARG A 64 -12.88 -21.13 -2.76
C ARG A 64 -13.73 -20.75 -3.95
N TYR A 65 -13.76 -19.47 -4.32
CA TYR A 65 -14.51 -18.99 -5.47
C TYR A 65 -14.10 -19.70 -6.77
N ASN A 66 -12.79 -19.78 -7.03
CA ASN A 66 -12.27 -20.43 -8.23
C ASN A 66 -12.55 -21.94 -8.26
N HIS A 67 -12.56 -22.60 -7.10
CA HIS A 67 -12.92 -24.00 -7.00
C HIS A 67 -14.38 -24.23 -7.37
N LEU A 68 -15.30 -23.46 -6.77
CA LEU A 68 -16.73 -23.52 -7.08
C LEU A 68 -17.00 -23.22 -8.56
N LEU A 69 -16.31 -22.23 -9.13
CA LEU A 69 -16.44 -21.88 -10.54
C LEU A 69 -16.00 -23.03 -11.47
N ARG A 70 -14.92 -23.75 -11.10
CA ARG A 70 -14.47 -24.94 -11.83
C ARG A 70 -15.45 -26.09 -11.72
N GLU A 71 -15.97 -26.35 -10.53
CA GLU A 71 -16.99 -27.40 -10.33
C GLU A 71 -18.25 -27.10 -11.13
N PHE A 72 -18.72 -25.85 -11.10
CA PHE A 72 -19.84 -25.40 -11.92
C PHE A 72 -19.58 -25.62 -13.42
N TYR A 73 -18.41 -25.21 -13.92
CA TYR A 73 -18.07 -25.38 -15.33
C TYR A 73 -17.99 -26.86 -15.71
N ASN A 74 -17.37 -27.69 -14.87
CA ASN A 74 -17.28 -29.13 -15.10
C ASN A 74 -18.66 -29.81 -15.08
N ALA A 75 -19.57 -29.38 -14.21
CA ALA A 75 -20.93 -29.91 -14.16
C ALA A 75 -21.79 -29.45 -15.35
N ALA A 76 -21.59 -28.23 -15.84
CA ALA A 76 -22.36 -27.65 -16.93
C ALA A 76 -21.84 -28.04 -18.33
N TYR A 77 -20.56 -28.36 -18.46
CA TYR A 77 -19.88 -28.53 -19.77
C TYR A 77 -18.98 -29.78 -19.85
N SER A 78 -19.10 -30.77 -18.96
CA SER A 78 -18.51 -32.09 -19.23
C SER A 78 -19.25 -32.76 -20.39
N PRO A 79 -18.53 -33.38 -21.35
CA PRO A 79 -19.14 -34.20 -22.40
C PRO A 79 -19.82 -35.45 -21.82
#